data_AF-A0A7C2APE8-F1
#
_entry.id   AF-A0A7C2APE8-F1
#
_cell.length_a   1.000
_cell.length_b   1.000
_cell.length_c   1.000
_cell.angle_alpha   90.00
_cell.angle_beta   90.00
_cell.angle_gamma   90.00
#
_symmetry.space_group_name_H-M   'P 1'
#
loop_
_entity.id
_entity.type
_entity.pdbx_description
1 polymer ?
#
loop_
_entity_poly.entity_id
_entity_poly.type
_entity_poly.pdbx_seq_one_letter_code
_entity_poly.pdbx_strand_id
1 'polypeptide(L)' 'VCDLAKDKGSPVVNEIIKKYKPKFLFCGHSHLQGKEKIDETIVVNPGALKNGDYAVVDLKTEEVKLKSL' A
#
# COMPACT_ATOMS: atom_id res chain seq x y z
N VAL A 1 4.06 -3.75 -7.72
CA VAL A 1 3.41 -3.55 -6.41
C VAL A 1 4.46 -3.07 -5.41
N CYS A 2 4.61 -1.80 -5.07
CA CYS A 2 3.78 -0.62 -5.30
C CYS A 2 3.58 -0.24 -6.78
N ASP A 3 2.36 -0.36 -7.29
CA ASP A 3 1.98 0.12 -8.63
C ASP A 3 0.94 1.24 -8.54
N LEU A 4 1.37 2.43 -8.10
CA LEU A 4 0.58 3.66 -8.29
C LEU A 4 0.96 4.45 -9.55
N ALA A 5 1.96 3.98 -10.28
CA ALA A 5 2.14 4.18 -11.71
C ALA A 5 3.09 3.07 -12.16
N LYS A 6 2.73 2.33 -13.21
CA LYS A 6 3.55 1.29 -13.86
C LYS A 6 5.00 1.78 -13.97
N ASP A 7 5.95 0.99 -13.46
CA ASP A 7 7.43 1.10 -13.65
C ASP A 7 8.30 1.34 -12.41
N LYS A 8 7.77 1.30 -11.17
CA LYS A 8 8.60 1.45 -9.95
C LYS A 8 8.40 0.40 -8.84
N GLY A 9 7.66 -0.66 -9.11
CA GLY A 9 7.47 -1.79 -8.19
C GLY A 9 8.51 -2.90 -8.36
N SER A 10 8.67 -3.77 -7.35
CA SER A 10 9.49 -4.99 -7.46
C SER A 10 8.61 -6.24 -7.58
N PRO A 11 8.87 -7.14 -8.54
CA PRO A 11 8.15 -8.43 -8.65
C PRO A 11 8.27 -9.29 -7.39
N VAL A 12 9.38 -9.18 -6.65
CA VAL A 12 9.61 -9.92 -5.39
C VAL A 12 8.54 -9.61 -4.34
N VAL A 13 7.98 -8.39 -4.34
CA VAL A 13 6.89 -8.04 -3.41
C VAL A 13 5.65 -8.88 -3.68
N ASN A 14 5.36 -9.21 -4.95
CA ASN A 14 4.24 -10.10 -5.29
C ASN A 14 4.49 -11.53 -4.81
N GLU A 15 5.74 -12.00 -4.87
CA GLU A 15 6.12 -13.30 -4.33
C GLU A 15 5.96 -13.33 -2.81
N ILE A 16 6.33 -12.25 -2.12
CA ILE A 16 6.12 -12.09 -0.67
C ILE A 16 4.62 -12.12 -0.34
N ILE A 17 3.79 -11.38 -1.08
CA ILE A 17 2.32 -11.39 -0.90
C ILE A 17 1.78 -12.81 -1.07
N LYS A 18 2.14 -13.49 -2.15
CA LYS A 18 1.66 -14.87 -2.43
C LYS A 18 2.13 -15.88 -1.40
N LYS A 19 3.36 -15.75 -0.90
CA LYS A 19 3.96 -16.66 0.07
C LYS A 19 3.36 -16.50 1.46
N TYR A 20 3.23 -15.26 1.94
CA TYR A 20 2.86 -14.99 3.33
C TYR A 20 1.40 -14.62 3.51
N LYS A 21 0.69 -14.25 2.43
CA LYS A 21 -0.71 -13.84 2.41
C LYS A 21 -1.05 -12.87 3.57
N PRO A 22 -0.27 -11.78 3.73
CA PRO A 22 -0.50 -10.89 4.86
C PRO A 22 -1.84 -10.17 4.69
N LYS A 23 -2.48 -9.82 5.80
CA LYS A 23 -3.71 -9.04 5.79
C LYS A 23 -3.51 -7.65 5.16
N PHE A 24 -2.37 -7.02 5.50
CA PHE A 24 -1.96 -5.73 4.96
C PHE A 24 -0.51 -5.77 4.48
N LEU A 25 -0.22 -5.00 3.44
CA LEU A 25 1.15 -4.67 3.04
C LEU A 25 1.28 -3.16 2.92
N PHE A 26 2.18 -2.56 3.69
CA PHE A 26 2.48 -1.14 3.62
C PHE A 26 3.76 -0.92 2.81
N CYS A 27 3.71 -0.01 1.84
CA CYS A 27 4.84 0.24 0.94
C CYS A 27 5.00 1.73 0.62
N GLY A 28 6.05 2.09 -0.12
CA GLY A 28 6.39 3.49 -0.43
C GLY A 28 7.06 3.65 -1.81
N HIS A 29 8.14 4.43 -1.88
CA HIS A 29 9.00 4.63 -3.07
C HIS A 29 8.43 5.46 -4.23
N SER A 30 7.17 5.29 -4.64
CA SER A 30 6.60 6.06 -5.78
C SER A 30 6.23 7.50 -5.42
N HIS A 31 6.23 7.86 -4.13
CA HIS A 31 5.68 9.11 -3.57
C HIS A 31 4.17 9.32 -3.82
N LEU A 32 3.51 8.42 -4.55
CA LEU A 32 2.09 8.46 -4.82
C LEU A 32 1.32 7.79 -3.70
N GLN A 33 0.18 8.37 -3.35
CA GLN A 33 -0.74 7.81 -2.36
C GLN A 33 -1.75 6.88 -3.04
N GLY A 34 -2.08 5.76 -2.40
CA GLY A 34 -3.08 4.84 -2.94
C GLY A 34 -3.19 3.53 -2.19
N LYS A 35 -4.22 2.76 -2.56
CA LYS A 35 -4.47 1.42 -2.05
C LYS A 35 -5.00 0.53 -3.16
N GLU A 36 -4.65 -0.74 -3.08
CA GLU A 36 -5.17 -1.78 -3.97
C GLU A 36 -5.35 -3.08 -3.18
N LYS A 37 -6.04 -4.04 -3.79
CA LYS A 37 -6.18 -5.38 -3.22
C LYS A 37 -5.52 -6.37 -4.17
N ILE A 38 -4.63 -7.19 -3.63
CA ILE A 38 -3.95 -8.27 -4.36
C ILE A 38 -4.24 -9.55 -3.61
N ASP A 39 -4.98 -10.45 -4.26
CA ASP A 39 -5.61 -11.59 -3.61
C ASP A 39 -6.44 -11.14 -2.40
N GLU A 40 -6.03 -11.50 -1.18
CA GLU A 40 -6.65 -11.08 0.08
C GLU A 40 -5.89 -9.95 0.78
N THR A 41 -4.70 -9.61 0.31
CA THR A 41 -3.84 -8.59 0.91
C THR A 41 -4.29 -7.19 0.50
N ILE A 42 -4.52 -6.33 1.49
CA ILE A 42 -4.75 -4.90 1.27
C ILE A 42 -3.38 -4.20 1.19
N VAL A 43 -3.00 -3.78 -0.01
CA VAL A 43 -1.75 -3.05 -0.26
C VAL A 43 -2.02 -1.56 -0.08
N VAL A 44 -1.20 -0.88 0.71
CA VAL A 44 -1.35 0.53 1.05
C VAL A 44 -0.02 1.25 0.83
N ASN A 45 -0.04 2.27 -0.03
CA ASN A 45 1.02 3.27 -0.09
C ASN A 45 0.47 4.58 0.49
N PRO A 46 0.93 5.01 1.68
CA PRO A 46 0.44 6.22 2.32
C PRO A 46 0.72 7.51 1.55
N GLY A 47 1.59 7.47 0.53
CA GLY A 47 2.12 8.67 -0.11
C GLY A 47 3.35 9.22 0.59
N ALA A 48 3.82 10.38 0.16
CA ALA A 48 5.02 10.99 0.72
C ALA A 48 4.68 11.91 1.90
N LEU A 49 5.24 11.64 3.08
CA LEU A 49 5.03 12.47 4.27
C LEU A 49 5.39 13.96 4.05
N LYS A 50 6.39 14.25 3.20
CA LYS A 50 6.78 15.62 2.84
C LYS A 50 5.67 16.42 2.12
N ASN A 51 4.70 15.73 1.53
CA ASN A 51 3.51 16.33 0.91
C ASN A 51 2.34 16.41 1.90
N GLY A 52 2.53 15.95 3.14
CA GLY A 52 1.47 15.80 4.13
C GLY A 52 0.66 14.52 3.98
N ASP A 53 1.01 13.61 3.07
CA ASP A 53 0.22 12.40 2.79
C ASP A 53 0.42 11.31 3.86
N TYR A 54 -0.68 10.68 4.29
CA TYR A 54 -0.69 9.56 5.24
C TYR A 54 -1.90 8.63 5.05
N ALA A 55 -1.84 7.46 5.69
CA ALA A 55 -2.94 6.51 5.74
C ALA A 55 -3.37 6.23 7.19
N VAL A 56 -4.68 6.12 7.42
CA VAL A 56 -5.27 5.65 8.68
C VAL A 56 -5.91 4.30 8.40
N VAL A 57 -5.54 3.29 9.18
CA VAL A 57 -6.08 1.93 9.06
C VAL A 57 -6.81 1.54 10.33
N ASP A 58 -8.07 1.15 10.18
CA ASP A 58 -8.82 0.48 11.22
C ASP A 58 -8.59 -1.03 11.11
N LEU A 59 -7.95 -1.63 12.12
CA LEU A 59 -7.58 -3.05 12.10
C LEU A 59 -8.78 -3.99 12.33
N LYS A 60 -9.88 -3.49 12.90
CA LYS A 60 -11.10 -4.27 13.14
C LYS A 60 -11.96 -4.34 11.89
N THR A 61 -12.16 -3.21 11.23
CA THR A 61 -13.00 -3.11 10.02
C THR A 61 -12.20 -3.28 8.73
N GLU A 62 -10.87 -3.25 8.82
CA GLU A 62 -9.93 -3.29 7.69
C GLU A 62 -10.03 -2.06 6.77
N GLU A 63 -10.70 -1.02 7.25
CA GLU A 63 -10.89 0.21 6.50
C GLU A 63 -9.58 0.99 6.41
N VAL A 64 -9.18 1.33 5.17
CA VAL A 64 -8.02 2.19 4.89
C VAL A 64 -8.50 3.54 4.37
N LYS A 65 -8.17 4.61 5.08
CA LYS A 65 -8.41 6.01 4.69
C LYS A 65 -7.10 6.68 4.31
N LEU A 66 -7.04 7.20 3.10
CA LEU A 66 -5.91 7.97 2.57
C LEU A 66 -6.21 9.45 2.80
N LYS A 67 -5.26 10.19 3.35
CA LYS A 67 -5.44 11.58 3.79
C LYS A 67 -4.19 12.41 3.51
N SER A 68 -4.36 13.73 3.51
CA SER A 68 -3.26 14.70 3.47
C SER A 68 -3.48 15.76 4.57
N LEU A 69 -2.40 16.33 5.09
CA LEU A 69 -2.41 17.42 6.09
C LEU A 69 -2.88 18.74 5.49
#